data_AF-A0A3B9K105-F1
#
_entry.id   AF-A0A3B9K105-F1
#
_cell.length_a   1.000
_cell.length_b   1.000
_cell.length_c   1.000
_cell.angle_alpha   90.00
_cell.angle_beta   90.00
_cell.angle_gamma   90.00
#
_symmetry.space_group_name_H-M   'P 1'
#
loop_
_entity.id
_entity.type
_entity.pdbx_description
1 polymer ?
#
loop_
_entity_poly.entity_id
_entity_poly.type
_entity_poly.pdbx_seq_one_letter_code
_entity_poly.pdbx_strand_id
1 'polypeptide(L)' 'MISSLQGTVSHLGQDRLTLVVSGVGFSIQVTSRHAAKLSVGQ' A
#
# COMPACT_ATOMS: atom_id res chain seq x y z
N MET A 1 -7.82 -4.74 15.74
CA MET A 1 -6.42 -4.27 15.63
C MET A 1 -5.79 -5.04 14.47
N ILE A 2 -5.23 -4.35 13.48
CA ILE A 2 -4.62 -4.98 12.30
C ILE A 2 -3.10 -4.93 12.50
N SER A 3 -2.42 -6.07 12.45
CA SER A 3 -0.97 -6.19 12.59
C SER A 3 -0.25 -6.40 11.25
N SER A 4 -0.95 -6.93 10.24
CA SER A 4 -0.44 -7.11 8.89
C SER A 4 -1.56 -7.06 7.86
N LEU A 5 -1.22 -6.64 6.64
CA LEU A 5 -2.07 -6.64 5.46
C LEU A 5 -1.25 -7.17 4.29
N GLN A 6 -1.81 -8.10 3.54
CA GLN A 6 -1.21 -8.66 2.33
C GLN A 6 -2.19 -8.51 1.18
N GLY A 7 -1.71 -7.99 0.06
CA GLY A 7 -2.52 -7.66 -1.11
C GLY A 7 -1.64 -7.08 -2.20
N THR A 8 -2.28 -6.46 -3.20
CA THR A 8 -1.58 -5.87 -4.34
C THR A 8 -1.59 -4.35 -4.24
N VAL A 9 -0.45 -3.71 -4.45
CA VAL A 9 -0.35 -2.25 -4.52
C VAL A 9 -1.04 -1.77 -5.80
N SER A 10 -2.18 -1.10 -5.68
CA SER A 10 -2.92 -0.54 -6.83
C SER A 10 -2.59 0.92 -7.12
N HIS A 11 -2.10 1.66 -6.12
CA HIS A 11 -1.67 3.04 -6.26
C HIS A 11 -0.52 3.34 -5.28
N LEU A 12 0.43 4.17 -5.72
CA LEU A 12 1.58 4.58 -4.93
C LEU A 12 1.77 6.10 -5.08
N GLY A 13 1.64 6.81 -3.97
CA GLY A 13 2.00 8.23 -3.82
C GLY A 13 3.26 8.39 -2.97
N GLN A 14 3.65 9.64 -2.73
CA GLN A 14 4.90 9.95 -2.02
C GLN A 14 4.90 9.51 -0.55
N ASP A 15 3.75 9.50 0.13
CA ASP A 15 3.60 9.19 1.55
C ASP A 15 2.37 8.29 1.84
N ARG A 16 1.82 7.70 0.78
CA ARG A 16 0.58 6.92 0.84
C ARG A 16 0.59 5.85 -0.24
N LEU A 17 0.00 4.70 0.06
CA LEU A 17 -0.29 3.67 -0.93
C LEU A 17 -1.74 3.20 -0.80
N THR A 18 -2.24 2.62 -1.88
CA THR A 18 -3.49 1.85 -1.86
C THR A 18 -3.17 0.38 -2.04
N LEU A 19 -3.53 -0.43 -1.04
CA LEU A 19 -3.38 -1.88 -1.07
C LEU A 19 -4.75 -2.51 -1.32
N VAL A 20 -4.88 -3.34 -2.35
CA VAL A 20 -6.09 -4.10 -2.62
C VAL A 20 -5.98 -5.47 -1.96
N VAL A 21 -6.87 -5.75 -1.01
CA VAL A 21 -6.98 -7.04 -0.33
C VAL A 21 -8.37 -7.60 -0.63
N SER A 22 -8.44 -8.74 -1.35
CA SER A 22 -9.69 -9.40 -1.72
C SER A 22 -10.72 -8.46 -2.40
N GLY A 23 -10.24 -7.52 -3.22
CA GLY A 23 -11.08 -6.54 -3.93
C GLY A 23 -11.39 -5.26 -3.15
N VAL A 24 -10.96 -5.15 -1.88
CA VAL A 24 -11.14 -3.93 -1.05
C VAL A 24 -9.86 -3.11 -1.06
N GLY A 25 -9.96 -1.81 -1.41
CA GLY A 25 -8.85 -0.87 -1.38
C GLY A 25 -8.65 -0.23 0.00
N PHE A 26 -7.48 -0.42 0.58
CA PHE A 26 -7.06 0.21 1.82
C PHE A 26 -6.11 1.37 1.53
N SER A 27 -6.46 2.57 1.96
CA SER A 27 -5.56 3.73 1.91
C SER A 27 -4.66 3.74 3.15
N ILE A 28 -3.35 3.60 2.94
CA ILE A 28 -2.38 3.40 4.02
C ILE A 28 -1.33 4.51 3.92
N GLN A 29 -1.15 5.26 5.00
CA GLN A 29 -0.04 6.19 5.14
C GLN A 29 1.25 5.42 5.38
N VAL A 30 2.30 5.78 4.66
CA VAL A 30 3.63 5.19 4.74
C VAL A 30 4.66 6.30 4.67
N THR A 31 5.85 6.09 5.24
CA THR A 31 6.91 7.09 5.04
C THR A 31 7.38 7.06 3.59
N SER A 32 7.85 8.21 3.09
CA SER A 32 8.36 8.32 1.73
C SER A 32 9.51 7.37 1.41
N ARG A 33 10.35 7.07 2.41
CA ARG A 33 11.41 6.06 2.28
C ARG A 33 10.88 4.64 2.04
N HIS A 34 9.71 4.30 2.58
CA HIS A 34 9.10 3.00 2.31
C HIS A 34 8.35 3.00 0.98
N ALA A 35 7.60 4.06 0.69
CA ALA A 35 6.92 4.21 -0.61
C ALA A 35 7.91 4.08 -1.78
N ALA A 36 9.08 4.71 -1.70
CA ALA A 36 10.12 4.66 -2.73
C ALA A 36 10.71 3.26 -3.00
N LYS A 37 10.44 2.26 -2.15
CA LYS A 37 10.89 0.87 -2.33
C LYS A 37 9.83 -0.03 -2.95
N LEU A 38 8.62 0.48 -3.15
CA LEU A 38 7.47 -0.29 -3.63
C LEU A 38 7.18 0.06 -5.09
N SER A 39 6.49 -0.85 -5.75
CA SER A 39 6.00 -0.69 -7.12
C SER A 39 4.55 -1.12 -7.18
N VAL A 40 3.77 -0.49 -8.08
CA VAL A 40 2.39 -0.93 -8.38
C VAL A 40 2.43 -2.36 -8.95
N GLY A 41 1.46 -3.19 -8.55
CA GLY A 41 1.35 -4.58 -8.97
C GLY A 41 2.13 -5.58 -8.11
N GLN A 42 2.92 -5.10 -7.13
CA GLN A 42 3.57 -5.94 -6.11
C GLN A 42 2.59 -6.34 -5.00
#